data_AF-A0A4U1B687-F1
#
_entry.id   AF-A0A4U1B687-F1
#
_cell.length_a   1.000
_cell.length_b   1.000
_cell.length_c   1.000
_cell.angle_alpha   90.00
_cell.angle_beta   90.00
_cell.angle_gamma   90.00
#
_symmetry.space_group_name_H-M   'P 1'
#
loop_
_entity.id
_entity.type
_entity.pdbx_description
1 polymer ?
#
loop_
_entity_poly.entity_id
_entity_poly.type
_entity_poly.pdbx_seq_one_letter_code
_entity_poly.pdbx_strand_id
1 'polypeptide(L)'
;MNTLMKSVLLASGLSLATVAQANVGIDQEVCNYIKEDNKSQLNKTLKSKRLSVDSVYKFTECEGMDIFAYANKMNATETLEYLNKKASKRLKRTM
;
A
#
# COMPACT_ATOMS: atom_id res chain seq x y z
N MET A 1 15.73 57.87 15.87
CA MET A 1 15.25 58.27 14.52
C MET A 1 15.75 57.23 13.54
N ASN A 2 14.82 56.63 12.79
CA ASN A 2 15.00 55.78 11.59
C ASN A 2 15.63 54.38 11.82
N THR A 3 15.11 53.27 11.28
CA THR A 3 14.19 53.12 10.14
C THR A 3 13.52 51.74 10.17
N LEU A 4 12.19 51.74 10.10
CA LEU A 4 11.35 50.60 9.69
C LEU A 4 11.41 50.47 8.17
N MET A 5 11.84 49.32 7.63
CA MET A 5 11.55 48.87 6.26
C MET A 5 11.82 47.35 6.17
N LYS A 6 10.79 46.50 6.23
CA LYS A 6 9.97 46.02 5.09
C LYS A 6 10.75 45.12 4.12
N SER A 7 10.57 43.81 4.27
CA SER A 7 10.37 42.91 3.11
C SER A 7 9.82 41.56 3.59
N VAL A 8 8.50 41.44 3.45
CA VAL A 8 7.78 40.17 3.42
C VAL A 8 8.20 39.44 2.14
N LEU A 9 8.75 38.23 2.28
CA LEU A 9 8.80 37.24 1.21
C LEU A 9 8.20 35.95 1.77
N LEU A 10 6.89 35.85 1.65
CA LEU A 10 6.14 34.61 1.79
C LEU A 10 6.48 33.71 0.59
N ALA A 11 7.54 32.91 0.73
CA ALA A 11 7.72 31.74 -0.14
C ALA A 11 6.89 30.59 0.44
N SER A 12 5.57 30.70 0.35
CA SER A 12 4.68 29.54 0.51
C SER A 12 4.87 28.65 -0.72
N GLY A 13 5.85 27.74 -0.62
CA GLY A 13 5.97 26.63 -1.54
C GLY A 13 4.67 25.85 -1.51
N LEU A 14 3.92 25.89 -2.60
CA LEU A 14 2.82 24.97 -2.85
C LEU A 14 3.43 23.58 -2.93
N SER A 15 3.49 22.89 -1.79
CA SER A 15 3.64 21.44 -1.78
C SER A 15 2.44 20.90 -2.54
N LEU A 16 2.66 20.50 -3.79
CA LEU A 16 1.77 19.58 -4.49
C LEU A 16 1.87 18.24 -3.73
N ALA A 17 1.18 18.18 -2.59
CA ALA A 17 0.90 16.92 -1.93
C ALA A 17 0.04 16.13 -2.93
N THR A 18 0.68 15.17 -3.59
CA THR A 18 0.00 14.13 -4.35
C THR A 18 -1.05 13.53 -3.42
N VAL A 19 -2.31 13.59 -3.85
CA VAL A 19 -3.46 13.03 -3.12
C VAL A 19 -3.42 11.49 -3.15
N ALA A 20 -2.44 10.89 -2.47
CA ALA A 20 -2.43 9.48 -2.12
C ALA A 20 -3.11 9.29 -0.75
N GLN A 21 -4.28 9.91 -0.54
CA GLN A 21 -4.94 9.97 0.78
C GLN A 21 -6.03 8.91 0.97
N ALA A 22 -6.12 7.90 0.09
CA ALA A 22 -7.16 6.86 0.17
C ALA A 22 -6.65 5.49 0.66
N ASN A 23 -5.37 5.16 0.50
CA ASN A 23 -4.88 3.77 0.71
C ASN A 23 -4.02 3.56 1.95
N VAL A 24 -3.52 4.62 2.61
CA VAL A 24 -2.54 4.50 3.71
C VAL A 24 -2.98 3.53 4.82
N GLY A 25 -4.27 3.50 5.16
CA GLY A 25 -4.81 2.55 6.15
C GLY A 25 -5.02 1.12 5.61
N ILE A 26 -5.37 0.98 4.33
CA ILE A 26 -5.62 -0.32 3.70
C ILE A 26 -4.30 -1.07 3.52
N ASP A 27 -3.26 -0.37 3.12
CA ASP A 27 -1.94 -0.94 2.89
C ASP A 27 -1.40 -1.55 4.19
N GLN A 28 -1.53 -0.84 5.31
CA GLN A 28 -1.15 -1.34 6.63
C GLN A 28 -1.99 -2.56 7.06
N GLU A 29 -3.31 -2.53 6.90
CA GLU A 29 -4.19 -3.67 7.20
C GLU A 29 -3.79 -4.91 6.39
N VAL A 30 -3.58 -4.75 5.07
CA VAL A 30 -3.17 -5.84 4.17
C VAL A 30 -1.82 -6.41 4.60
N CYS A 31 -0.82 -5.57 4.85
CA CYS A 31 0.50 -6.02 5.28
C CYS A 31 0.44 -6.75 6.62
N ASN A 32 -0.35 -6.26 7.58
CA ASN A 32 -0.53 -6.94 8.87
C ASN A 32 -1.17 -8.32 8.70
N TYR A 33 -2.24 -8.42 7.90
CA TYR A 33 -2.88 -9.73 7.66
C TYR A 33 -1.98 -10.70 6.91
N ILE A 34 -1.09 -10.20 6.03
CA ILE A 34 -0.06 -11.05 5.41
C ILE A 34 0.94 -11.51 6.46
N LYS A 35 1.46 -10.60 7.29
CA LYS A 35 2.43 -10.91 8.35
C LYS A 35 1.91 -11.94 9.36
N GLU A 36 0.62 -11.90 9.68
CA GLU A 36 -0.05 -12.82 10.60
C GLU A 36 -0.51 -14.14 9.94
N ASP A 37 -0.20 -14.34 8.65
CA ASP A 37 -0.75 -15.42 7.82
C ASP A 37 -2.29 -15.55 7.88
N ASN A 38 -2.98 -14.41 8.04
CA ASN A 38 -4.42 -14.36 8.26
C ASN A 38 -5.20 -14.16 6.96
N LYS A 39 -5.19 -15.19 6.10
CA LYS A 39 -5.92 -15.21 4.83
C LYS A 39 -7.40 -14.85 4.98
N SER A 40 -8.06 -15.27 6.06
CA SER A 40 -9.50 -15.03 6.27
C SER A 40 -9.79 -13.53 6.36
N GLN A 41 -9.01 -12.80 7.18
CA GLN A 41 -9.15 -11.36 7.32
C GLN A 41 -8.68 -10.62 6.08
N LEU A 42 -7.62 -11.08 5.42
CA LEU A 42 -7.19 -10.53 4.13
C LEU A 42 -8.33 -10.62 3.11
N ASN A 43 -8.90 -11.81 2.88
CA ASN A 43 -9.99 -12.00 1.93
C ASN A 43 -11.25 -11.16 2.27
N LYS A 44 -11.60 -11.05 3.55
CA LYS A 44 -12.71 -10.17 3.99
C LYS A 44 -12.44 -8.71 3.66
N THR A 45 -11.25 -8.23 3.98
CA THR A 45 -10.80 -6.85 3.73
C THR A 45 -10.82 -6.53 2.24
N LEU A 46 -10.24 -7.42 1.41
CA LEU A 46 -10.24 -7.26 -0.04
C LEU A 46 -11.65 -7.21 -0.63
N LYS A 47 -12.55 -8.09 -0.19
CA LYS A 47 -13.96 -8.09 -0.64
C LYS A 47 -14.71 -6.85 -0.21
N SER A 48 -14.58 -6.46 1.05
CA SER A 48 -15.25 -5.28 1.62
C SER A 48 -14.87 -4.02 0.85
N LYS A 49 -13.58 -3.88 0.51
CA LYS A 49 -13.05 -2.73 -0.23
C LYS A 49 -13.07 -2.91 -1.75
N ARG A 50 -13.65 -4.01 -2.25
CA ARG A 50 -13.72 -4.38 -3.68
C ARG A 50 -12.36 -4.36 -4.39
N LEU A 51 -11.31 -4.77 -3.69
CA LEU A 51 -9.95 -4.86 -4.21
C LEU A 51 -9.67 -6.26 -4.75
N SER A 52 -8.93 -6.31 -5.86
CA SER A 52 -8.37 -7.54 -6.43
C SER A 52 -6.94 -7.78 -5.93
N VAL A 53 -6.46 -9.02 -5.98
CA VAL A 53 -5.04 -9.29 -5.67
C VAL A 53 -4.12 -8.54 -6.64
N ASP A 54 -4.48 -8.46 -7.93
CA ASP A 54 -3.73 -7.69 -8.92
C ASP A 54 -3.63 -6.19 -8.59
N SER A 55 -4.71 -5.58 -8.08
CA SER A 55 -4.70 -4.16 -7.71
C SER A 55 -3.84 -3.93 -6.47
N VAL A 56 -3.93 -4.81 -5.47
CA VAL A 56 -3.11 -4.71 -4.26
C VAL A 56 -1.64 -4.90 -4.61
N TYR A 57 -1.30 -5.91 -5.42
CA TYR A 57 0.06 -6.11 -5.91
C TYR A 57 0.64 -4.87 -6.60
N LYS A 58 -0.18 -4.16 -7.39
CA LYS A 58 0.27 -2.99 -8.15
C LYS A 58 0.45 -1.73 -7.29
N PHE A 59 -0.32 -1.59 -6.22
CA PHE A 59 -0.45 -0.31 -5.51
C PHE A 59 -0.08 -0.37 -4.02
N THR A 60 0.19 -1.55 -3.47
CA THR A 60 0.51 -1.76 -2.06
C THR A 60 1.90 -2.36 -1.93
N GLU A 61 2.74 -1.70 -1.12
CA GLU A 61 4.05 -2.20 -0.73
C GLU A 61 4.09 -2.40 0.79
N CYS A 62 4.62 -3.55 1.21
CA CYS A 62 4.82 -3.91 2.61
C CYS A 62 6.31 -3.91 2.93
N GLU A 63 6.74 -2.98 3.79
CA GLU A 63 8.17 -2.77 4.10
C GLU A 63 9.04 -2.59 2.84
N GLY A 64 8.51 -1.92 1.81
CA GLY A 64 9.22 -1.69 0.54
C GLY A 64 9.31 -2.93 -0.36
N MET A 65 8.53 -3.98 -0.09
CA MET A 65 8.41 -5.16 -0.95
C MET A 65 6.97 -5.30 -1.45
N ASP A 66 6.80 -5.92 -2.62
CA ASP A 66 5.46 -6.33 -3.05
C ASP A 66 4.86 -7.38 -2.10
N ILE A 67 3.53 -7.53 -2.16
CA ILE A 67 2.80 -8.40 -1.23
C ILE A 67 3.19 -9.89 -1.28
N PHE A 68 3.72 -10.39 -2.41
CA PHE A 68 4.12 -11.79 -2.54
C PHE A 68 5.52 -12.01 -1.97
N ALA A 69 6.45 -11.11 -2.28
CA ALA A 69 7.77 -11.11 -1.65
C ALA A 69 7.65 -10.95 -0.13
N TYR A 70 6.77 -10.05 0.32
CA TYR A 70 6.48 -9.88 1.75
C TYR A 70 5.88 -11.13 2.39
N ALA A 71 4.89 -11.76 1.76
CA ALA A 71 4.29 -13.00 2.26
C ALA A 71 5.32 -14.13 2.41
N ASN A 72 6.23 -14.27 1.44
CA ASN A 72 7.35 -15.21 1.54
C ASN A 72 8.29 -14.87 2.71
N LYS A 73 8.72 -13.60 2.84
CA LYS A 73 9.59 -13.16 3.95
C LYS A 73 8.97 -13.47 5.32
N MET A 74 7.66 -13.32 5.45
CA MET A 74 6.94 -13.56 6.70
C MET A 74 6.57 -15.03 6.94
N ASN A 75 6.92 -15.95 6.03
CA ASN A 75 6.52 -17.36 6.07
C ASN A 75 4.99 -17.57 6.09
N ALA A 76 4.24 -16.66 5.46
CA ALA A 76 2.78 -16.66 5.44
C ALA A 76 2.24 -17.63 4.38
N THR A 77 2.24 -18.92 4.70
CA THR A 77 2.01 -20.00 3.73
C THR A 77 0.57 -20.00 3.20
N GLU A 78 -0.43 -19.91 4.08
CA GLU A 78 -1.83 -19.97 3.67
C GLU A 78 -2.21 -18.72 2.84
N THR A 79 -1.67 -17.58 3.25
CA THR A 79 -1.87 -16.29 2.60
C THR A 79 -1.18 -16.25 1.25
N LEU A 80 0.06 -16.73 1.14
CA LEU A 80 0.78 -16.81 -0.12
C LEU A 80 0.07 -17.73 -1.12
N GLU A 81 -0.42 -18.89 -0.69
CA GLU A 81 -1.20 -19.78 -1.55
C GLU A 81 -2.47 -19.09 -2.05
N TYR A 82 -3.18 -18.39 -1.16
CA TYR A 82 -4.36 -17.62 -1.52
C TYR A 82 -4.07 -16.52 -2.55
N LEU A 83 -3.02 -15.72 -2.33
CA LEU A 83 -2.58 -14.68 -3.24
C LEU A 83 -2.27 -15.27 -4.62
N ASN A 84 -1.48 -16.36 -4.65
CA ASN A 84 -1.17 -17.08 -5.88
C ASN A 84 -2.41 -17.63 -6.58
N LYS A 85 -3.38 -18.16 -5.84
CA LYS A 85 -4.63 -18.68 -6.42
C LYS A 85 -5.50 -17.58 -7.02
N LYS A 86 -5.51 -16.39 -6.41
CA LYS A 86 -6.37 -15.26 -6.80
C LYS A 86 -5.72 -14.30 -7.79
N ALA A 87 -4.41 -14.34 -7.94
CA ALA A 87 -3.70 -13.59 -8.98
C ALA A 87 -4.21 -13.98 -10.38
N SER A 88 -4.47 -12.97 -11.21
CA SER A 88 -4.87 -13.20 -12.60
C SER A 88 -3.75 -13.89 -13.39
N LYS A 89 -4.12 -14.64 -14.43
CA LYS A 89 -3.14 -15.27 -15.36
C LYS A 89 -2.17 -14.27 -15.99
N ARG A 90 -2.55 -12.99 -16.08
CA ARG A 90 -1.69 -11.93 -16.59
C ARG A 90 -0.60 -11.58 -15.58
N LEU A 91 -0.97 -11.35 -14.31
CA LEU A 91 -0.02 -11.07 -13.25
C LEU A 91 1.01 -12.19 -13.10
N LYS A 92 0.57 -13.45 -13.09
CA LYS A 92 1.48 -14.61 -13.00
C LYS A 92 2.52 -14.71 -14.13
N ARG A 93 2.32 -14.02 -15.26
CA ARG A 93 3.28 -14.00 -16.37
C ARG A 93 4.31 -12.88 -16.25
N THR A 94 4.11 -11.94 -15.33
CA THR A 94 4.98 -10.77 -15.12
C THR A 94 5.82 -10.89 -13.86
N MET A 95 5.50 -11.85 -13.00
CA MET A 95 6.26 -12.23 -11.80
C MET A 95 7.22 -13.35 -12.16
#